data_AF-A0A850VRG4-F1
#
_entry.id   AF-A0A850VRG4-F1
#
_cell.length_a   1.000
_cell.length_b   1.000
_cell.length_c   1.000
_cell.angle_alpha   90.00
_cell.angle_beta   90.00
_cell.angle_gamma   90.00
#
_symmetry.space_group_name_H-M   'P 1'
#
loop_
_entity.id
_entity.type
_entity.pdbx_description
1 polymer ?
#
loop_
_entity_poly.entity_id
_entity_poly.type
_entity_poly.pdbx_seq_one_letter_code
_entity_poly.pdbx_strand_id
1 'polypeptide(L)'
;GRLEALSGRLGRRKGVGGPKKERRRTESINSAFAELRECIPNVPADTKLSKIKTLRLATSYIAYLMEVLAKDSQPGDTEGFKAELKKADGRENKRKRETQPEVYPQPLGHGEKKLKGRTGWPQQVWALELN
;
A
#
# COMPACT_ATOMS: atom_id res chain seq x y z
N GLY A 1 0.65 -58.87 -4.81
CA GLY A 1 -0.07 -57.75 -5.46
C GLY A 1 0.62 -56.46 -5.08
N ARG A 2 1.05 -55.69 -6.09
CA ARG A 2 1.85 -54.45 -6.06
C ARG A 2 1.51 -53.48 -4.91
N LEU A 3 2.51 -53.22 -4.07
CA LEU A 3 2.54 -52.26 -2.97
C LEU A 3 3.00 -50.84 -3.40
N GLU A 4 2.67 -50.37 -4.59
CA GLU A 4 3.27 -49.13 -5.12
C GLU A 4 2.21 -48.21 -5.75
N ALA A 5 1.56 -47.35 -4.95
CA ALA A 5 0.80 -46.21 -5.48
C ALA A 5 0.55 -45.04 -4.49
N LEU A 6 1.32 -44.91 -3.40
CA LEU A 6 1.22 -43.76 -2.48
C LEU A 6 2.36 -42.75 -2.62
N SER A 7 3.12 -42.79 -3.72
CA SER A 7 4.18 -41.81 -3.99
C SER A 7 3.77 -40.90 -5.14
N GLY A 8 3.17 -39.76 -4.82
CA GLY A 8 2.87 -38.78 -5.86
C GLY A 8 1.92 -37.68 -5.43
N ARG A 9 2.48 -36.68 -4.71
CA ARG A 9 2.12 -35.23 -4.74
C ARG A 9 2.37 -34.49 -3.41
N LEU A 10 3.32 -34.92 -2.56
CA LEU A 10 3.99 -33.99 -1.64
C LEU A 10 5.02 -33.16 -2.42
N GLY A 11 4.55 -32.17 -3.18
CA GLY A 11 5.43 -31.49 -4.14
C GLY A 11 4.99 -30.09 -4.55
N ARG A 12 4.41 -29.29 -3.64
CA ARG A 12 4.35 -27.82 -3.83
C ARG A 12 4.52 -27.07 -2.50
N ARG A 13 5.65 -27.26 -1.83
CA ARG A 13 6.16 -26.24 -0.88
C ARG A 13 6.92 -25.17 -1.68
N LYS A 14 6.21 -24.45 -2.56
CA LYS A 14 6.79 -23.31 -3.29
C LYS A 14 6.82 -22.10 -2.36
N GLY A 15 7.97 -21.86 -1.73
CA GLY A 15 8.41 -20.54 -1.24
C GLY A 15 7.71 -19.93 -0.02
N VAL A 16 7.79 -20.54 1.15
CA VAL A 16 7.34 -19.91 2.43
C VAL A 16 8.37 -18.91 3.00
N GLY A 17 9.56 -18.80 2.38
CA GLY A 17 10.63 -17.88 2.80
C GLY A 17 10.57 -16.46 2.22
N GLY A 18 9.85 -16.26 1.11
CA GLY A 18 9.76 -14.95 0.43
C GLY A 18 8.75 -13.99 1.10
N PRO A 19 7.46 -14.37 1.26
CA PRO A 19 6.42 -13.44 1.73
C PRO A 19 6.63 -12.95 3.17
N LYS A 20 7.21 -13.77 4.04
CA LYS A 20 7.46 -13.40 5.45
C LYS A 20 8.58 -12.36 5.57
N LYS A 21 9.64 -12.50 4.76
CA LYS A 21 10.77 -11.57 4.77
C LYS A 21 10.37 -10.20 4.23
N GLU A 22 9.68 -10.16 3.09
CA GLU A 22 9.24 -8.89 2.48
C GLU A 22 8.21 -8.15 3.35
N ARG A 23 7.33 -8.91 4.01
CA ARG A 23 6.41 -8.36 5.00
C ARG A 23 7.14 -7.68 6.15
N ARG A 24 8.12 -8.36 6.78
CA ARG A 24 8.94 -7.78 7.86
C ARG A 24 9.70 -6.52 7.42
N ARG A 25 10.26 -6.54 6.21
CA ARG A 25 10.91 -5.36 5.62
C ARG A 25 9.95 -4.19 5.49
N THR A 26 8.74 -4.44 4.99
CA THR A 26 7.70 -3.42 4.83
C THR A 26 7.21 -2.89 6.18
N GLU A 27 7.03 -3.77 7.17
CA GLU A 27 6.68 -3.40 8.55
C GLU A 27 7.73 -2.47 9.16
N SER A 28 9.01 -2.82 9.05
CA SER A 28 10.13 -1.97 9.50
C SER A 28 10.14 -0.59 8.83
N ILE A 29 9.92 -0.51 7.52
CA ILE A 29 9.81 0.77 6.81
C ILE A 29 8.63 1.59 7.32
N ASN A 30 7.48 0.95 7.56
CA ASN A 30 6.29 1.67 8.02
C ASN A 30 6.46 2.18 9.46
N SER A 31 7.14 1.43 10.33
CA SER A 31 7.51 1.88 11.68
C SER A 31 8.42 3.11 11.63
N ALA A 32 9.49 3.08 10.84
CA ALA A 32 10.38 4.23 10.67
C ALA A 32 9.63 5.46 10.10
N PHE A 33 8.67 5.25 9.21
CA PHE A 33 7.80 6.32 8.72
C PHE A 33 6.89 6.88 9.82
N ALA A 34 6.43 6.07 10.77
CA ALA A 34 5.64 6.53 11.91
C ALA A 34 6.50 7.40 12.84
N GLU A 35 7.69 6.93 13.19
CA GLU A 35 8.67 7.70 13.98
C GLU A 35 9.00 9.05 13.32
N LEU A 36 9.19 9.07 12.00
CA LEU A 36 9.42 10.32 11.27
C LEU A 36 8.24 11.30 11.35
N ARG A 37 6.99 10.82 11.48
CA ARG A 37 5.81 11.71 11.61
C ARG A 37 5.77 12.40 12.96
N GLU A 38 6.16 11.70 14.03
CA GLU A 38 6.22 12.26 15.38
C GLU A 38 7.23 13.41 15.48
N CYS A 39 8.24 13.43 14.62
CA CYS A 39 9.21 14.52 14.54
C CYS A 39 8.71 15.78 13.81
N ILE A 40 7.53 15.74 13.16
CA ILE A 40 7.01 16.89 12.41
C ILE A 40 6.15 17.77 13.33
N PRO A 41 6.53 19.02 13.63
CA PRO A 41 5.77 19.88 14.52
C PRO A 41 4.48 20.41 13.87
N ASN A 42 3.54 20.85 14.71
CA ASN A 42 2.26 21.45 14.30
C ASN A 42 1.37 20.54 13.43
N VAL A 43 1.59 19.22 13.53
CA VAL A 43 0.74 18.18 12.95
C VAL A 43 0.06 17.43 14.11
N PRO A 44 -1.28 17.41 14.19
CA PRO A 44 -1.98 16.61 15.20
C PRO A 44 -1.59 15.12 15.11
N ALA A 45 -1.41 14.45 16.24
CA ALA A 45 -0.94 13.05 16.30
C ALA A 45 -1.86 12.06 15.57
N ASP A 46 -3.15 12.38 15.42
CA ASP A 46 -4.13 11.59 14.68
C ASP A 46 -4.09 11.84 13.15
N THR A 47 -3.32 12.82 12.69
CA THR A 47 -3.24 13.19 11.28
C THR A 47 -2.43 12.17 10.48
N LYS A 48 -3.12 11.42 9.62
CA LYS A 48 -2.49 10.45 8.72
C LYS A 48 -1.80 11.14 7.54
N LEU A 49 -0.54 11.51 7.72
CA LEU A 49 0.32 11.99 6.64
C LEU A 49 0.66 10.86 5.65
N SER A 50 0.44 11.11 4.35
CA SER A 50 0.93 10.23 3.29
C SER A 50 2.46 10.18 3.27
N LYS A 51 3.04 9.11 2.69
CA LYS A 51 4.52 8.96 2.61
C LYS A 51 5.18 10.18 1.97
N ILE A 52 4.63 10.66 0.85
CA ILE A 52 5.16 11.84 0.15
C ILE A 52 5.03 13.12 0.99
N LYS A 53 3.92 13.31 1.71
CA LYS A 53 3.73 14.47 2.57
C LYS A 53 4.69 14.46 3.76
N THR A 54 4.88 13.29 4.38
CA THR A 54 5.84 13.08 5.48
C THR A 54 7.24 13.48 5.05
N LEU A 55 7.71 12.98 3.89
CA LEU A 55 9.04 13.31 3.36
C LEU A 55 9.19 14.80 3.09
N ARG A 56 8.21 15.43 2.42
CA ARG A 56 8.26 16.86 2.11
C ARG A 56 8.32 17.72 3.38
N LEU A 57 7.48 17.44 4.36
CA LEU A 57 7.43 18.19 5.63
C LEU A 57 8.72 18.00 6.43
N ALA A 58 9.27 16.78 6.50
CA ALA A 58 10.54 16.51 7.17
C ALA A 58 11.70 17.29 6.53
N THR A 59 11.80 17.30 5.19
CA THR A 59 12.81 18.09 4.49
C THR A 59 12.67 19.59 4.76
N SER A 60 11.45 20.13 4.71
CA SER A 60 11.21 21.53 5.05
C SER A 60 11.55 21.86 6.50
N TYR A 61 11.29 20.94 7.42
CA TYR A 61 11.59 21.15 8.84
C TYR A 61 13.10 21.15 9.11
N ILE A 62 13.86 20.25 8.47
CA ILE A 62 15.32 20.28 8.53
C ILE A 62 15.86 21.62 8.01
N ALA A 63 15.38 22.09 6.85
CA ALA A 63 15.80 23.38 6.29
C ALA A 63 15.49 24.55 7.23
N TYR A 64 14.31 24.55 7.86
CA TYR A 64 13.95 25.53 8.86
C TYR A 64 14.91 25.51 10.06
N LEU A 65 15.19 24.34 10.63
CA LEU A 65 16.12 24.22 11.75
C LEU A 65 17.53 24.69 11.39
N MET A 66 17.99 24.40 10.17
CA MET A 66 19.28 24.90 9.67
C MET A 66 19.30 26.44 9.58
N GLU A 67 18.22 27.07 9.13
CA GLU A 67 18.10 28.53 9.08
C GLU A 67 18.07 29.15 10.48
N VAL A 68 17.32 28.54 11.41
CA VAL A 68 17.27 28.97 12.82
C VAL A 68 18.64 28.86 13.49
N LEU A 69 19.41 27.83 13.19
CA LEU A 69 20.77 27.67 13.74
C LEU A 69 21.79 28.62 13.10
N ALA A 70 21.61 28.99 11.83
CA ALA A 70 22.52 29.89 11.11
C ALA A 70 22.30 31.37 11.46
N LYS A 71 21.07 31.73 11.79
CA LYS A 71 20.73 33.02 12.36
C LYS A 71 21.03 32.93 13.85
N ASP A 72 22.06 33.59 14.37
CA ASP A 72 22.34 33.76 15.83
C ASP A 72 21.23 34.58 16.54
N SER A 73 19.97 34.36 16.16
CA SER A 73 18.90 35.32 16.26
C SER A 73 18.04 35.00 17.46
N GLN A 74 17.83 36.05 18.24
CA GLN A 74 16.91 36.13 19.36
C GLN A 74 15.59 35.40 19.04
N PRO A 75 14.99 34.68 20.01
CA PRO A 75 13.86 33.76 19.82
C PRO A 75 12.52 34.39 19.35
N GLY A 76 12.54 35.55 18.69
CA GLY A 76 11.36 36.27 18.21
C GLY A 76 11.32 36.65 16.72
N ASP A 77 12.43 36.57 15.97
CA ASP A 77 12.47 37.06 14.57
C ASP A 77 12.20 36.00 13.49
N THR A 78 12.32 34.71 13.82
CA THR A 78 12.04 33.63 12.87
C THR A 78 10.58 33.18 12.97
N GLU A 79 9.78 33.46 11.93
CA GLU A 79 8.45 32.86 11.74
C GLU A 79 8.52 31.34 12.04
N GLY A 80 7.71 30.87 13.00
CA GLY A 80 7.71 29.46 13.38
C GLY A 80 7.35 28.51 12.23
N PHE A 81 7.84 27.27 12.27
CA PHE A 81 7.55 26.28 11.23
C PHE A 81 6.04 26.01 11.09
N LYS A 82 5.49 26.18 9.89
CA LYS A 82 4.07 25.91 9.57
C LYS A 82 3.95 24.68 8.68
N ALA A 83 3.32 23.62 9.19
CA ALA A 83 3.03 22.42 8.41
C ALA A 83 1.80 22.64 7.50
N GLU A 84 2.02 22.90 6.21
CA GLU A 84 0.94 23.07 5.23
C GLU A 84 0.20 21.75 4.91
N LEU A 85 -0.77 21.43 5.78
CA LEU A 85 -1.70 20.30 5.69
C LEU A 85 -2.94 20.67 4.87
N LYS A 86 -2.81 20.72 3.54
CA LYS A 86 -4.00 20.84 2.68
C LYS A 86 -4.89 19.60 2.87
N LYS A 87 -6.06 19.77 3.48
CA LYS A 87 -7.06 18.71 3.63
C LYS A 87 -7.37 18.17 2.23
N ALA A 88 -7.02 16.90 2.00
CA ALA A 88 -7.45 16.20 0.81
C ALA A 88 -8.90 15.80 1.08
N ASP A 89 -9.85 16.66 0.68
CA ASP A 89 -11.25 16.23 0.61
C ASP A 89 -11.33 15.03 -0.33
N GLY A 90 -12.12 14.04 0.06
CA GLY A 90 -11.98 12.65 -0.33
C GLY A 90 -11.96 12.42 -1.84
N ARG A 91 -10.79 12.05 -2.37
CA ARG A 91 -10.76 11.17 -3.55
C ARG A 91 -10.92 9.74 -3.07
N GLU A 92 -12.12 9.44 -2.56
CA GLU A 92 -12.63 8.09 -2.64
C GLU A 92 -12.70 7.77 -4.13
N ASN A 93 -11.76 6.97 -4.61
CA ASN A 93 -11.84 6.36 -5.92
C ASN A 93 -13.12 5.52 -5.94
N LYS A 94 -14.21 6.13 -6.40
CA LYS A 94 -15.41 5.49 -6.90
C LYS A 94 -15.01 4.64 -8.10
N ARG A 95 -14.35 3.51 -7.86
CA ARG A 95 -14.33 2.36 -8.76
C ARG A 95 -15.70 1.68 -8.68
N LYS A 96 -16.76 2.45 -8.88
CA LYS A 96 -18.02 1.92 -9.37
C LYS A 96 -17.79 1.82 -10.87
N ARG A 97 -17.20 0.71 -11.31
CA ARG A 97 -17.23 0.36 -12.72
C ARG A 97 -18.69 0.07 -13.03
N GLU A 98 -19.38 1.09 -13.54
CA GLU A 98 -20.69 0.92 -14.15
C GLU A 98 -20.61 -0.27 -15.09
N THR A 99 -21.36 -1.31 -14.73
CA THR A 99 -21.57 -2.46 -15.57
C THR A 99 -22.62 -2.02 -16.57
N GLN A 100 -22.18 -1.76 -17.81
CA GLN A 100 -23.04 -1.62 -18.98
C GLN A 100 -24.08 -2.75 -18.98
N PRO A 101 -25.39 -2.48 -19.11
CA PRO A 101 -26.36 -3.51 -19.40
C PRO A 101 -26.35 -3.75 -20.91
N GLU A 102 -25.35 -4.46 -21.42
CA GLU A 102 -25.42 -4.99 -22.79
C GLU A 102 -26.20 -6.30 -22.77
N VAL A 103 -27.44 -6.18 -23.24
CA VAL A 103 -28.36 -7.24 -23.64
C VAL A 103 -27.65 -8.20 -24.60
N TYR A 104 -27.70 -9.52 -24.37
CA TYR A 104 -27.83 -10.60 -25.39
C TYR A 104 -27.70 -12.00 -24.74
N PRO A 105 -28.22 -13.08 -25.38
CA PRO A 105 -29.25 -13.94 -24.82
C PRO A 105 -28.69 -15.18 -24.11
N GLN A 106 -29.54 -15.80 -23.29
CA GLN A 106 -29.26 -17.07 -22.62
C GLN A 106 -28.90 -18.19 -23.60
N PRO A 107 -28.02 -19.11 -23.17
CA PRO A 107 -28.39 -20.51 -23.26
C PRO A 107 -28.23 -21.24 -21.93
N LEU A 108 -29.14 -22.18 -21.75
CA LEU A 108 -29.24 -23.17 -20.68
C LEU A 108 -27.90 -23.90 -20.45
N GLY A 109 -27.58 -24.18 -19.18
CA GLY A 109 -26.68 -25.29 -18.86
C GLY A 109 -25.69 -25.05 -17.72
N HIS A 110 -25.84 -25.89 -16.70
CA HIS A 110 -24.79 -26.39 -15.81
C HIS A 110 -24.23 -25.42 -14.73
N GLY A 111 -24.62 -25.71 -13.49
CA GLY A 111 -24.10 -25.07 -12.28
C GLY A 111 -22.63 -25.42 -12.04
N GLU A 112 -21.74 -24.61 -12.58
CA GLU A 112 -20.32 -24.64 -12.22
C GLU A 112 -19.99 -23.37 -11.42
N LYS A 113 -19.93 -23.58 -10.11
CA LYS A 113 -19.50 -22.60 -9.10
C LYS A 113 -18.10 -22.11 -9.49
N LYS A 114 -18.02 -20.91 -10.08
CA LYS A 114 -16.78 -20.26 -10.51
C LYS A 114 -15.86 -20.09 -9.31
N LEU A 115 -14.79 -20.89 -9.25
CA LEU A 115 -13.71 -20.76 -8.28
C LEU A 115 -12.99 -19.43 -8.55
N LYS A 116 -13.40 -18.38 -7.84
CA LYS A 116 -12.73 -17.08 -7.87
C LYS A 116 -11.34 -17.27 -7.24
N GLY A 117 -10.30 -17.25 -8.06
CA GLY A 117 -8.92 -17.34 -7.61
C GLY A 117 -8.51 -16.18 -6.69
N ARG A 118 -7.35 -16.32 -6.03
CA ARG A 118 -6.83 -15.41 -4.97
C ARG A 118 -6.81 -13.92 -5.30
N THR A 119 -6.87 -13.54 -6.58
CA THR A 119 -6.64 -12.17 -7.03
C THR A 119 -7.87 -11.51 -7.64
N GLY A 120 -9.00 -12.22 -7.65
CA GLY A 120 -10.27 -11.67 -8.14
C GLY A 120 -10.38 -11.58 -9.67
N TRP A 121 -9.32 -11.91 -10.41
CA TRP A 121 -9.32 -11.98 -11.88
C TRP A 121 -9.69 -13.39 -12.39
N PRO A 122 -10.38 -13.51 -13.53
CA PRO A 122 -10.66 -14.81 -14.14
C PRO A 122 -9.35 -15.53 -14.50
N GLN A 123 -9.28 -16.83 -14.22
CA GLN A 123 -8.03 -17.61 -14.34
C GLN A 123 -7.42 -17.62 -15.75
N GLN A 124 -8.27 -17.49 -16.78
CA GLN A 124 -7.85 -17.40 -18.18
C GLN A 124 -7.01 -16.15 -18.48
N VAL A 125 -7.23 -15.03 -17.79
CA VAL A 125 -6.49 -13.77 -17.99
C VAL A 125 -5.02 -13.92 -17.59
N TRP A 126 -4.72 -14.74 -16.60
CA TRP A 126 -3.35 -15.01 -16.16
C TRP A 126 -2.60 -16.02 -17.01
N ALA A 127 -3.31 -16.94 -17.67
CA ALA A 127 -2.65 -17.98 -18.46
C ALA A 127 -2.02 -17.43 -19.75
N LEU A 128 -2.48 -16.27 -20.23
CA LEU A 128 -2.05 -15.66 -21.49
C LEU A 128 -0.71 -14.91 -21.39
N GLU A 129 -0.23 -14.60 -20.18
CA GLU A 129 1.02 -13.85 -19.95
C GLU A 129 2.24 -14.78 -19.78
N LEU A 130 2.08 -16.05 -20.16
CA LEU A 130 3.10 -17.11 -20.08
C LEU A 130 3.51 -17.66 -21.46
N ASN A 131 3.26 -16.92 -22.54
CA ASN A 131 3.71 -17.29 -23.88
C ASN A 131 4.75 -16.29 -24.41
#